data_AF-A0A2V8N3S8-F1
#
_entry.id   AF-A0A2V8N3S8-F1
#
_cell.length_a   1.000
_cell.length_b   1.000
_cell.length_c   1.000
_cell.angle_alpha   90.00
_cell.angle_beta   90.00
_cell.angle_gamma   90.00
#
_symmetry.space_group_name_H-M   'P 1'
#
loop_
_entity.id
_entity.type
_entity.pdbx_description
1 polymer ?
#
loop_
_entity_poly.entity_id
_entity_poly.type
_entity_poly.pdbx_seq_one_letter_code
_entity_poly.pdbx_strand_id
1 'polypeptide(L)'
;MDEAAPLAVFQHEEPELPFEGLLAVTDACLGVNGRPQSASGQTTILTGINAPAMIGYHKQGFPNQALLDIIRAHSIFRQLSEAGIKPVAFANTYTKRFFANRPRWISATTAAVEAAGGRFNIIEDLKAGHALYHDFTNAMLIEHGEEVPLRAPEEAGEILSGIAAANRFALYEYFITDKIGHAQDREAARTVLPQLSRMIRSLLGNLDLKSSTVILTSDHGNIEDLSLRNHT
;
A
#
# COMPACT_ATOMS: atom_id res chain seq x y z
N MET A 1 7.98 -23.24 -1.33
CA MET A 1 7.80 -21.91 -1.94
C MET A 1 9.07 -21.13 -1.71
N ASP A 2 9.56 -20.45 -2.75
CA ASP A 2 10.64 -19.45 -2.62
C ASP A 2 10.30 -18.48 -1.47
N GLU A 3 11.29 -18.09 -0.67
CA GLU A 3 11.11 -17.16 0.44
C GLU A 3 10.48 -15.84 -0.02
N ALA A 4 10.73 -15.43 -1.27
CA ALA A 4 10.22 -14.22 -1.89
C ALA A 4 8.89 -14.38 -2.68
N ALA A 5 8.29 -15.57 -2.74
CA ALA A 5 6.95 -15.74 -3.34
C ALA A 5 5.86 -15.14 -2.42
N PRO A 6 4.86 -14.38 -2.91
CA PRO A 6 4.46 -14.24 -4.31
C PRO A 6 5.05 -13.02 -5.03
N LEU A 7 6.04 -12.34 -4.45
CA LEU A 7 6.61 -11.10 -5.02
C LEU A 7 7.69 -11.35 -6.08
N ALA A 8 8.29 -12.53 -6.09
CA ALA A 8 9.27 -12.94 -7.09
C ALA A 8 8.61 -13.31 -8.42
N VAL A 9 8.00 -12.33 -9.09
CA VAL A 9 7.43 -12.47 -10.45
C VAL A 9 8.26 -11.62 -11.41
N PHE A 10 8.96 -12.29 -12.32
CA PHE A 10 9.83 -11.63 -13.30
C PHE A 10 9.11 -11.45 -14.65
N GLN A 11 9.43 -10.40 -15.40
CA GLN A 11 8.73 -9.96 -16.63
C GLN A 11 8.59 -11.02 -17.74
N HIS A 12 9.32 -12.14 -17.64
CA HIS A 12 9.35 -13.21 -18.64
C HIS A 12 9.07 -14.59 -18.04
N GLU A 13 8.55 -14.63 -16.83
CA GLU A 13 8.21 -15.87 -16.13
C GLU A 13 6.69 -15.97 -15.95
N GLU A 14 6.13 -17.17 -16.15
CA GLU A 14 4.78 -17.46 -15.69
C GLU A 14 4.85 -17.79 -14.20
N PRO A 15 4.32 -16.94 -13.31
CA PRO A 15 4.46 -17.20 -11.89
C PRO A 15 3.48 -18.29 -11.43
N GLU A 16 3.96 -19.18 -10.57
CA GLU A 16 3.06 -20.00 -9.75
C GLU A 16 2.44 -19.12 -8.66
N LEU A 17 1.21 -18.65 -8.92
CA LEU A 17 0.47 -17.86 -7.93
C LEU A 17 -0.14 -18.76 -6.85
N PRO A 18 -0.03 -18.37 -5.56
CA PRO A 18 -0.63 -19.13 -4.48
C PRO A 18 -2.17 -19.00 -4.52
N PHE A 19 -2.87 -19.99 -3.98
CA PHE A 19 -4.33 -19.96 -3.76
C PHE A 19 -5.18 -19.67 -5.02
N GLU A 20 -4.81 -20.24 -6.17
CA GLU A 20 -5.54 -20.05 -7.44
C GLU A 20 -5.63 -18.58 -7.89
N GLY A 21 -4.64 -17.77 -7.50
CA GLY A 21 -4.57 -16.36 -7.87
C GLY A 21 -4.46 -16.12 -9.37
N LEU A 22 -4.82 -14.91 -9.80
CA LEU A 22 -4.72 -14.46 -11.18
C LEU A 22 -3.72 -13.31 -11.30
N LEU A 23 -2.87 -13.34 -12.33
CA LEU A 23 -2.00 -12.22 -12.69
C LEU A 23 -2.67 -11.42 -13.82
N ALA A 24 -2.95 -10.15 -13.54
CA ALA A 24 -3.28 -9.17 -14.58
C ALA A 24 -2.06 -8.28 -14.82
N VAL A 25 -1.42 -8.43 -15.99
CA VAL A 25 -0.32 -7.56 -16.39
C VAL A 25 -0.87 -6.16 -16.66
N THR A 26 -0.26 -5.14 -16.05
CA THR A 26 -0.68 -3.75 -16.16
C THR A 26 0.46 -2.89 -16.72
N ASP A 27 0.10 -1.84 -17.46
CA ASP A 27 1.04 -0.80 -17.90
C ASP A 27 0.99 0.37 -16.92
N ALA A 28 2.04 0.53 -16.11
CA ALA A 28 2.15 1.64 -15.15
C ALA A 28 2.22 3.01 -15.85
N CYS A 29 2.59 3.06 -17.14
CA CYS A 29 2.57 4.31 -17.90
C CYS A 29 1.15 4.75 -18.26
N LEU A 30 0.17 3.85 -18.21
CA LEU A 30 -1.25 4.13 -18.46
C LEU A 30 -1.48 4.82 -19.83
N GLY A 31 -0.67 4.46 -20.84
CA GLY A 31 -0.70 5.08 -22.16
C GLY A 31 -0.22 6.54 -22.22
N VAL A 32 0.45 7.04 -21.17
CA VAL A 32 0.98 8.41 -21.10
C VAL A 32 2.50 8.39 -21.14
N ASN A 33 3.09 9.20 -22.03
CA ASN A 33 4.53 9.32 -22.19
C ASN A 33 5.22 9.77 -20.88
N GLY A 34 6.41 9.24 -20.64
CA GLY A 34 7.22 9.51 -19.45
C GLY A 34 7.34 8.28 -18.56
N ARG A 35 8.05 8.44 -17.43
CA ARG A 35 8.19 7.37 -16.44
C ARG A 35 7.02 7.38 -15.48
N PRO A 36 6.47 6.23 -15.08
CA PRO A 36 5.43 6.17 -14.07
C PRO A 36 5.93 6.73 -12.74
N GLN A 37 5.04 7.37 -11.98
CA GLN A 37 5.38 8.10 -10.76
C GLN A 37 4.30 7.94 -9.69
N SER A 38 4.74 7.94 -8.42
CA SER A 38 3.92 7.58 -7.29
C SER A 38 2.64 8.41 -7.12
N ALA A 39 2.72 9.74 -7.13
CA ALA A 39 1.53 10.56 -6.89
C ALA A 39 0.41 10.31 -7.91
N SER A 40 0.75 10.23 -9.21
CA SER A 40 -0.23 9.95 -10.26
C SER A 40 -0.67 8.48 -10.30
N GLY A 41 0.24 7.53 -10.06
CA GLY A 41 -0.07 6.10 -10.02
C GLY A 41 -0.99 5.76 -8.84
N GLN A 42 -0.66 6.20 -7.63
CA GLN A 42 -1.52 6.03 -6.45
C GLN A 42 -2.88 6.71 -6.63
N THR A 43 -2.92 7.92 -7.20
CA THR A 43 -4.20 8.60 -7.50
C THR A 43 -5.05 7.74 -8.44
N THR A 44 -4.45 7.11 -9.44
CA THR A 44 -5.17 6.24 -10.38
C THR A 44 -5.74 5.02 -9.69
N ILE A 45 -4.93 4.31 -8.89
CA ILE A 45 -5.37 3.13 -8.12
C ILE A 45 -6.53 3.49 -7.18
N LEU A 46 -6.41 4.61 -6.47
CA LEU A 46 -7.38 5.02 -5.45
C LEU A 46 -8.67 5.57 -6.04
N THR A 47 -8.73 5.92 -7.32
CA THR A 47 -9.89 6.63 -7.91
C THR A 47 -10.50 5.95 -9.13
N GLY A 48 -9.76 5.03 -9.77
CA GLY A 48 -10.14 4.46 -11.07
C GLY A 48 -9.99 5.42 -12.26
N ILE A 49 -9.49 6.64 -12.03
CA ILE A 49 -9.27 7.65 -13.08
C ILE A 49 -7.82 7.59 -13.54
N ASN A 50 -7.58 7.59 -14.86
CA ASN A 50 -6.24 7.72 -15.42
C ASN A 50 -5.66 9.12 -15.11
N ALA A 51 -5.08 9.25 -13.92
CA ALA A 51 -4.60 10.51 -13.38
C ALA A 51 -3.49 11.16 -14.23
N PRO A 52 -2.46 10.43 -14.72
CA PRO A 52 -1.46 11.06 -15.58
C PRO A 52 -2.06 11.57 -16.90
N ALA A 53 -3.07 10.89 -17.46
CA ALA A 53 -3.77 11.40 -18.65
C ALA A 53 -4.56 12.68 -18.35
N MET A 54 -5.20 12.74 -17.18
CA MET A 54 -5.95 13.91 -16.74
C MET A 54 -5.08 15.15 -16.49
N ILE A 55 -3.87 14.98 -15.96
CA ILE A 55 -2.95 16.11 -15.69
C ILE A 55 -1.91 16.32 -16.79
N GLY A 56 -1.83 15.42 -17.77
CA GLY A 56 -0.92 15.47 -18.92
C GLY A 56 0.52 14.99 -18.67
N TYR A 57 0.84 14.46 -17.49
CA TYR A 57 2.17 13.95 -17.15
C TYR A 57 2.15 13.07 -15.89
N HIS A 58 3.22 12.33 -15.67
CA HIS A 58 3.43 11.53 -14.45
C HIS A 58 3.98 12.39 -13.29
N LYS A 59 3.29 12.43 -12.16
CA LYS A 59 3.65 13.27 -11.00
C LYS A 59 4.33 12.46 -9.90
N GLN A 60 5.59 12.80 -9.59
CA GLN A 60 6.36 12.21 -8.50
C GLN A 60 5.99 12.75 -7.11
N GLY A 61 6.09 11.91 -6.09
CA GLY A 61 6.00 12.31 -4.68
C GLY A 61 4.56 12.54 -4.24
N PHE A 62 4.28 13.71 -3.66
CA PHE A 62 2.94 14.01 -3.16
C PHE A 62 1.99 14.55 -4.26
N PRO A 63 0.67 14.30 -4.15
CA PRO A 63 -0.32 14.81 -5.10
C PRO A 63 -0.30 16.35 -5.13
N ASN A 64 -0.42 16.91 -6.34
CA ASN A 64 -0.64 18.34 -6.54
C ASN A 64 -2.14 18.68 -6.37
N GLN A 65 -2.50 19.95 -6.55
CA GLN A 65 -3.90 20.37 -6.38
C GLN A 65 -4.86 19.63 -7.33
N ALA A 66 -4.50 19.46 -8.59
CA ALA A 66 -5.33 18.74 -9.56
C ALA A 66 -5.58 17.27 -9.15
N LEU A 67 -4.54 16.57 -8.70
CA LEU A 67 -4.68 15.20 -8.18
C LEU A 67 -5.51 15.15 -6.89
N LEU A 68 -5.33 16.11 -5.99
CA LEU A 68 -6.15 16.21 -4.77
C LEU A 68 -7.63 16.42 -5.10
N ASP A 69 -7.95 17.18 -6.15
CA ASP A 69 -9.33 17.40 -6.58
C ASP A 69 -9.95 16.13 -7.17
N ILE A 70 -9.17 15.36 -7.95
CA ILE A 70 -9.57 14.02 -8.41
C ILE A 70 -9.83 13.08 -7.23
N ILE A 71 -8.90 13.02 -6.27
CA ILE A 71 -9.03 12.18 -5.06
C ILE A 71 -10.27 12.56 -4.26
N ARG A 72 -10.53 13.85 -4.04
CA ARG A 72 -11.69 14.32 -3.27
C ARG A 72 -13.01 13.91 -3.91
N ALA A 73 -13.09 13.96 -5.23
CA ALA A 73 -14.30 13.63 -5.96
C ALA A 73 -14.50 12.12 -6.15
N HIS A 74 -13.42 11.35 -6.29
CA HIS A 74 -13.49 9.98 -6.81
C HIS A 74 -12.74 8.93 -5.99
N SER A 75 -12.23 9.23 -4.78
CA SER A 75 -11.54 8.20 -4.01
C SER A 75 -12.43 6.99 -3.73
N ILE A 76 -11.84 5.80 -3.68
CA ILE A 76 -12.57 4.56 -3.37
C ILE A 76 -13.29 4.67 -2.04
N PHE A 77 -12.69 5.30 -1.02
CA PHE A 77 -13.36 5.55 0.25
C PHE A 77 -14.59 6.45 0.10
N ARG A 78 -14.54 7.46 -0.78
CA ARG A 78 -15.68 8.33 -1.08
C ARG A 78 -16.78 7.54 -1.77
N GLN A 79 -16.44 6.79 -2.83
CA GLN A 79 -17.38 5.96 -3.58
C GLN A 79 -18.06 4.91 -2.69
N LEU A 80 -17.30 4.22 -1.83
CA LEU A 80 -17.83 3.25 -0.88
C LEU A 80 -18.76 3.90 0.16
N SER A 81 -18.39 5.08 0.67
CA SER A 81 -19.21 5.83 1.63
C SER A 81 -20.55 6.27 1.00
N GLU A 82 -20.53 6.79 -0.23
CA GLU A 82 -21.73 7.18 -0.99
C GLU A 82 -22.62 5.99 -1.33
N ALA A 83 -22.03 4.82 -1.58
CA ALA A 83 -22.74 3.57 -1.78
C ALA A 83 -23.29 2.95 -0.47
N GLY A 84 -23.03 3.57 0.69
CA GLY A 84 -23.47 3.05 1.99
C GLY A 84 -22.70 1.79 2.45
N ILE A 85 -21.56 1.48 1.85
CA ILE A 85 -20.75 0.30 2.17
C ILE A 85 -19.91 0.60 3.41
N LYS A 86 -20.22 -0.09 4.51
CA LYS A 86 -19.54 0.02 5.81
C LYS A 86 -19.54 -1.35 6.53
N PRO A 87 -18.58 -1.62 7.44
CA PRO A 87 -17.42 -0.78 7.77
C PRO A 87 -16.31 -0.88 6.71
N VAL A 88 -15.50 0.17 6.59
CA VAL A 88 -14.32 0.23 5.71
C VAL A 88 -13.11 0.69 6.53
N ALA A 89 -11.93 0.17 6.23
CA ALA A 89 -10.72 0.46 6.98
C ALA A 89 -9.54 0.86 6.08
N PHE A 90 -8.80 1.87 6.50
CA PHE A 90 -7.41 2.04 6.12
C PHE A 90 -6.54 1.52 7.26
N ALA A 91 -5.89 0.37 7.05
CA ALA A 91 -5.24 -0.41 8.09
C ALA A 91 -3.97 0.25 8.66
N ASN A 92 -3.39 1.23 7.95
CA ASN A 92 -2.15 1.88 8.38
C ASN A 92 -2.35 2.74 9.62
N THR A 93 -1.40 2.64 10.53
CA THR A 93 -1.33 3.37 11.79
C THR A 93 -0.60 4.69 11.62
N TYR A 94 -1.11 5.74 12.26
CA TYR A 94 -0.51 7.05 12.37
C TYR A 94 -0.06 7.33 13.80
N THR A 95 1.01 8.10 13.94
CA THR A 95 1.47 8.58 15.26
C THR A 95 0.74 9.85 15.64
N LYS A 96 0.61 10.12 16.96
CA LYS A 96 0.08 11.41 17.44
C LYS A 96 0.91 12.59 16.91
N ARG A 97 2.22 12.38 16.73
CA ARG A 97 3.15 13.37 16.16
C ARG A 97 2.76 13.78 14.74
N PHE A 98 2.26 12.86 13.91
CA PHE A 98 1.77 13.20 12.56
C PHE A 98 0.64 14.22 12.63
N PHE A 99 -0.34 14.04 13.51
CA PHE A 99 -1.47 14.98 13.62
C PHE A 99 -1.08 16.28 14.29
N ALA A 100 -0.23 16.23 15.32
CA ALA A 100 0.28 17.43 15.99
C ALA A 100 1.12 18.32 15.06
N ASN A 101 1.87 17.70 14.14
CA ASN A 101 2.75 18.39 13.19
C ASN A 101 2.39 18.01 11.75
N ARG A 102 1.10 18.17 11.40
CA ARG A 102 0.58 17.73 10.11
C ARG A 102 1.42 18.31 8.97
N PRO A 103 2.06 17.48 8.13
CA PRO A 103 2.88 17.98 7.06
C PRO A 103 2.02 18.74 6.04
N ARG A 104 2.63 19.74 5.40
CA ARG A 104 1.99 20.49 4.30
C ARG A 104 1.56 19.56 3.17
N TRP A 105 2.39 18.56 2.87
CA TRP A 105 2.16 17.57 1.84
C TRP A 105 1.82 16.22 2.49
N ILE A 106 0.76 15.58 2.01
CA ILE A 106 0.27 14.29 2.51
C ILE A 106 0.19 13.29 1.35
N SER A 107 0.26 11.99 1.65
CA SER A 107 0.14 10.94 0.62
C SER A 107 -1.23 10.95 -0.06
N ALA A 108 -1.32 10.38 -1.27
CA ALA A 108 -2.59 10.22 -1.97
C ALA A 108 -3.58 9.41 -1.12
N THR A 109 -3.09 8.37 -0.44
CA THR A 109 -3.89 7.53 0.47
C THR A 109 -4.42 8.30 1.67
N THR A 110 -3.59 9.15 2.30
CA THR A 110 -4.06 10.04 3.40
C THR A 110 -5.17 10.96 2.89
N ALA A 111 -4.99 11.59 1.73
CA ALA A 111 -5.98 12.48 1.14
C ALA A 111 -7.29 11.74 0.79
N ALA A 112 -7.18 10.48 0.34
CA ALA A 112 -8.32 9.63 -0.02
C ALA A 112 -9.19 9.28 1.19
N VAL A 113 -8.57 8.96 2.34
CA VAL A 113 -9.27 8.70 3.60
C VAL A 113 -9.94 9.98 4.13
N GLU A 114 -9.22 11.10 4.12
CA GLU A 114 -9.77 12.41 4.54
C GLU A 114 -10.97 12.83 3.68
N ALA A 115 -10.93 12.60 2.36
CA ALA A 115 -12.03 12.92 1.44
C ALA A 115 -13.35 12.21 1.78
N ALA A 116 -13.28 11.04 2.41
CA ALA A 116 -14.46 10.28 2.84
C ALA A 116 -14.87 10.59 4.30
N GLY A 117 -14.16 11.49 4.99
CA GLY A 117 -14.33 11.69 6.44
C GLY A 117 -13.94 10.46 7.26
N GLY A 118 -13.03 9.63 6.73
CA GLY A 118 -12.60 8.40 7.38
C GLY A 118 -11.79 8.65 8.64
N ARG A 119 -11.82 7.69 9.56
CA ARG A 119 -10.97 7.69 10.76
C ARG A 119 -9.60 7.12 10.41
N PHE A 120 -8.56 7.71 10.98
CA PHE A 120 -7.21 7.13 10.99
C PHE A 120 -6.97 6.29 12.24
N ASN A 121 -6.27 5.17 12.07
CA ASN A 121 -5.81 4.35 13.18
C ASN A 121 -4.62 5.01 13.88
N ILE A 122 -4.59 4.89 15.21
CA ILE A 122 -3.50 5.38 16.05
C ILE A 122 -2.77 4.23 16.76
N ILE A 123 -1.68 4.54 17.47
CA ILE A 123 -0.85 3.54 18.16
C ILE A 123 -1.68 2.65 19.11
N GLU A 124 -2.71 3.20 19.73
CA GLU A 124 -3.65 2.45 20.57
C GLU A 124 -4.44 1.41 19.76
N ASP A 125 -4.86 1.71 18.53
CA ASP A 125 -5.51 0.75 17.63
C ASP A 125 -4.54 -0.35 17.20
N LEU A 126 -3.29 0.01 16.92
CA LEU A 126 -2.22 -0.95 16.61
C LEU A 126 -1.95 -1.91 17.77
N LYS A 127 -1.88 -1.39 19.02
CA LYS A 127 -1.71 -2.19 20.23
C LYS A 127 -2.90 -3.12 20.47
N ALA A 128 -4.10 -2.73 20.05
CA ALA A 128 -5.30 -3.54 20.12
C ALA A 128 -5.43 -4.56 18.97
N GLY A 129 -4.47 -4.62 18.02
CA GLY A 129 -4.54 -5.53 16.88
C GLY A 129 -5.52 -5.09 15.78
N HIS A 130 -5.90 -3.81 15.74
CA HIS A 130 -6.82 -3.25 14.74
C HIS A 130 -6.12 -2.46 13.63
N ALA A 131 -4.79 -2.37 13.67
CA ALA A 131 -4.00 -1.61 12.71
C ALA A 131 -2.56 -2.13 12.62
N LEU A 132 -1.91 -1.83 11.50
CA LEU A 132 -0.49 -2.10 11.27
C LEU A 132 0.24 -0.80 11.00
N TYR A 133 1.50 -0.67 11.45
CA TYR A 133 2.34 0.43 10.97
C TYR A 133 2.82 0.15 9.56
N HIS A 134 3.28 1.16 8.82
CA HIS A 134 3.64 0.99 7.40
C HIS A 134 4.80 0.01 7.16
N ASP A 135 5.60 -0.32 8.19
CA ASP A 135 6.65 -1.33 8.12
C ASP A 135 6.19 -2.72 8.59
N PHE A 136 4.93 -2.84 9.01
CA PHE A 136 4.22 -3.98 9.61
C PHE A 136 4.88 -4.65 10.84
N THR A 137 6.18 -4.51 11.03
CA THR A 137 7.00 -5.10 12.10
C THR A 137 7.08 -4.23 13.36
N ASN A 138 6.67 -2.96 13.29
CA ASN A 138 6.89 -1.94 14.32
C ASN A 138 8.36 -1.57 14.55
N ALA A 139 9.32 -2.08 13.78
CA ALA A 139 10.74 -1.77 13.96
C ALA A 139 10.99 -0.25 13.93
N MET A 140 10.35 0.46 12.99
CA MET A 140 10.45 1.90 12.88
C MET A 140 9.77 2.62 14.04
N LEU A 141 8.65 2.12 14.59
CA LEU A 141 8.03 2.73 15.77
C LEU A 141 8.94 2.64 16.99
N ILE A 142 9.57 1.48 17.20
CA ILE A 142 10.52 1.23 18.29
C ILE A 142 11.74 2.17 18.16
N GLU A 143 12.29 2.31 16.96
CA GLU A 143 13.40 3.24 16.68
C GLU A 143 13.03 4.70 17.03
N HIS A 144 11.77 5.08 16.84
CA HIS A 144 11.25 6.42 17.18
C HIS A 144 10.80 6.55 18.64
N GLY A 145 11.03 5.52 19.48
CA GLY A 145 10.77 5.55 20.92
C GLY A 145 9.35 5.19 21.34
N GLU A 146 8.54 4.61 20.45
CA GLU A 146 7.20 4.12 20.80
C GLU A 146 7.28 2.76 21.51
N GLU A 147 6.53 2.60 22.60
CA GLU A 147 6.48 1.35 23.36
C GLU A 147 5.50 0.35 22.71
N VAL A 148 5.97 -0.35 21.68
CA VAL A 148 5.24 -1.42 20.98
C VAL A 148 6.13 -2.65 20.80
N PRO A 149 5.58 -3.87 20.82
CA PRO A 149 6.39 -5.07 20.59
C PRO A 149 6.86 -5.13 19.14
N LEU A 150 8.06 -5.68 18.91
CA LEU A 150 8.48 -6.08 17.57
C LEU A 150 7.54 -7.19 17.09
N ARG A 151 7.08 -7.09 15.84
CA ARG A 151 6.10 -8.00 15.25
C ARG A 151 6.73 -8.82 14.13
N ALA A 152 6.47 -10.12 14.13
CA ALA A 152 6.84 -11.00 13.03
C ALA A 152 5.96 -10.74 11.80
N PRO A 153 6.47 -10.96 10.57
CA PRO A 153 5.65 -10.83 9.36
C PRO A 153 4.36 -11.68 9.38
N GLU A 154 4.41 -12.88 9.96
CA GLU A 154 3.25 -13.78 10.07
C GLU A 154 2.15 -13.18 10.94
N GLU A 155 2.51 -12.65 12.11
CA GLU A 155 1.58 -11.97 13.02
C GLU A 155 0.97 -10.73 12.35
N ALA A 156 1.73 -10.02 11.52
CA ALA A 156 1.18 -8.91 10.74
C ALA A 156 0.15 -9.39 9.71
N GLY A 157 0.40 -10.52 9.04
CA GLY A 157 -0.55 -11.11 8.11
C GLY A 157 -1.85 -11.56 8.77
N GLU A 158 -1.76 -12.13 9.98
CA GLU A 158 -2.92 -12.51 10.81
C GLU A 158 -3.75 -11.29 11.24
N ILE A 159 -3.08 -10.20 11.66
CA ILE A 159 -3.77 -8.95 12.00
C ILE A 159 -4.47 -8.38 10.76
N LEU A 160 -3.78 -8.35 9.61
CA LEU A 160 -4.36 -7.81 8.38
C LEU A 160 -5.54 -8.65 7.87
N SER A 161 -5.50 -9.99 8.01
CA SER A 161 -6.62 -10.85 7.67
C SER A 161 -7.81 -10.62 8.60
N GLY A 162 -7.57 -10.41 9.90
CA GLY A 162 -8.60 -10.03 10.86
C GLY A 162 -9.25 -8.68 10.52
N ILE A 163 -8.45 -7.67 10.17
CA ILE A 163 -8.95 -6.37 9.69
C ILE A 163 -9.78 -6.55 8.42
N ALA A 164 -9.30 -7.32 7.45
CA ALA A 164 -10.03 -7.58 6.21
C ALA A 164 -11.37 -8.29 6.48
N ALA A 165 -11.38 -9.34 7.30
CA ALA A 165 -12.59 -10.09 7.63
C ALA A 165 -13.63 -9.26 8.42
N ALA A 166 -13.18 -8.29 9.24
CA ALA A 166 -14.05 -7.40 9.99
C ALA A 166 -14.65 -6.25 9.16
N ASN A 167 -14.17 -6.05 7.92
CA ASN A 167 -14.55 -4.92 7.07
C ASN A 167 -15.11 -5.37 5.71
N ARG A 168 -15.94 -4.52 5.09
CA ARG A 168 -16.38 -4.71 3.70
C ARG A 168 -15.33 -4.28 2.69
N PHE A 169 -14.40 -3.45 3.13
CA PHE A 169 -13.21 -3.05 2.38
C PHE A 169 -12.09 -2.71 3.36
N ALA A 170 -10.89 -3.21 3.10
CA ALA A 170 -9.69 -2.86 3.82
C ALA A 170 -8.58 -2.53 2.82
N LEU A 171 -7.86 -1.43 3.08
CA LEU A 171 -6.67 -1.04 2.33
C LEU A 171 -5.48 -0.98 3.29
N TYR A 172 -4.36 -1.57 2.89
CA TYR A 172 -3.07 -1.43 3.54
C TYR A 172 -2.04 -0.94 2.51
N GLU A 173 -1.27 0.08 2.87
CA GLU A 173 -0.25 0.68 2.02
C GLU A 173 1.15 0.32 2.53
N TYR A 174 2.02 -0.15 1.64
CA TYR A 174 3.42 -0.43 1.91
C TYR A 174 4.31 0.28 0.90
N PHE A 175 4.93 1.39 1.30
CA PHE A 175 5.76 2.23 0.40
C PHE A 175 7.28 2.10 0.66
N ILE A 176 7.71 1.21 1.55
CA ILE A 176 9.13 1.08 1.92
C ILE A 176 9.96 0.54 0.74
N THR A 177 9.37 -0.29 -0.12
CA THR A 177 10.02 -0.80 -1.33
C THR A 177 10.48 0.34 -2.25
N ASP A 178 9.69 1.38 -2.42
CA ASP A 178 10.04 2.57 -3.21
C ASP A 178 11.24 3.33 -2.61
N LYS A 179 11.25 3.50 -1.28
CA LYS A 179 12.38 4.14 -0.58
C LYS A 179 13.69 3.36 -0.75
N ILE A 180 13.62 2.03 -0.65
CA ILE A 180 14.77 1.14 -0.86
C ILE A 180 15.26 1.24 -2.30
N GLY A 181 14.34 1.22 -3.27
CA GLY A 181 14.65 1.37 -4.69
C GLY A 181 15.40 2.66 -5.00
N HIS A 182 14.89 3.79 -4.50
CA HIS A 182 15.55 5.09 -4.62
C HIS A 182 16.94 5.18 -3.97
N ALA A 183 17.18 4.39 -2.92
CA ALA A 183 18.47 4.27 -2.24
C ALA A 183 19.42 3.27 -2.92
N GLN A 184 18.92 2.47 -3.87
CA GLN A 184 19.65 1.35 -4.49
C GLN A 184 20.21 0.36 -3.45
N ASP A 185 19.51 0.20 -2.32
CA ASP A 185 19.98 -0.58 -1.18
C ASP A 185 19.64 -2.06 -1.34
N ARG A 186 20.61 -2.82 -1.88
CA ARG A 186 20.49 -4.26 -2.14
C ARG A 186 20.35 -5.08 -0.85
N GLU A 187 20.96 -4.67 0.26
CA GLU A 187 20.88 -5.41 1.52
C GLU A 187 19.51 -5.21 2.17
N ALA A 188 19.00 -3.97 2.15
CA ALA A 188 17.64 -3.69 2.59
C ALA A 188 16.61 -4.45 1.74
N ALA A 189 16.78 -4.51 0.41
CA ALA A 189 15.89 -5.27 -0.47
C ALA A 189 15.87 -6.78 -0.15
N ARG A 190 17.05 -7.39 0.08
CA ARG A 190 17.17 -8.80 0.49
C ARG A 190 16.51 -9.10 1.83
N THR A 191 16.36 -8.10 2.68
CA THR A 191 15.67 -8.24 3.97
C THR A 191 14.17 -8.04 3.85
N VAL A 192 13.74 -6.97 3.16
CA VAL A 192 12.34 -6.54 3.13
C VAL A 192 11.47 -7.42 2.24
N LEU A 193 11.97 -7.87 1.09
CA LEU A 193 11.16 -8.66 0.14
C LEU A 193 10.72 -10.01 0.72
N PRO A 194 11.58 -10.81 1.39
CA PRO A 194 11.14 -12.02 2.09
C PRO A 194 10.16 -11.73 3.22
N GLN A 195 10.35 -10.65 3.98
CA GLN A 195 9.42 -10.27 5.06
C GLN A 195 8.04 -9.91 4.51
N LEU A 196 7.96 -9.07 3.47
CA LEU A 196 6.70 -8.71 2.83
C LEU A 196 6.00 -9.94 2.24
N SER A 197 6.77 -10.85 1.62
CA SER A 197 6.28 -12.12 1.09
C SER A 197 5.68 -13.02 2.18
N ARG A 198 6.36 -13.16 3.33
CA ARG A 198 5.86 -13.89 4.49
C ARG A 198 4.57 -13.29 5.05
N MET A 199 4.49 -11.96 5.15
CA MET A 199 3.27 -11.26 5.59
C MET A 199 2.10 -11.52 4.63
N ILE A 200 2.31 -11.41 3.32
CA ILE A 200 1.28 -11.65 2.30
C ILE A 200 0.81 -13.12 2.33
N ARG A 201 1.73 -14.09 2.44
CA ARG A 201 1.36 -15.50 2.56
C ARG A 201 0.53 -15.77 3.80
N SER A 202 0.90 -15.18 4.94
CA SER A 202 0.13 -15.30 6.18
C SER A 202 -1.26 -14.67 6.03
N LEU A 203 -1.38 -13.48 5.43
CA LEU A 203 -2.67 -12.85 5.12
C LEU A 203 -3.56 -13.79 4.29
N LEU A 204 -3.03 -14.30 3.18
CA LEU A 204 -3.80 -15.14 2.26
C LEU A 204 -4.18 -16.49 2.88
N GLY A 205 -3.30 -17.07 3.69
CA GLY A 205 -3.56 -18.35 4.38
C GLY A 205 -4.59 -18.25 5.50
N ASN A 206 -4.80 -17.06 6.07
CA ASN A 206 -5.73 -16.82 7.17
C ASN A 206 -7.06 -16.18 6.73
N LEU A 207 -7.23 -15.82 5.46
CA LEU A 207 -8.44 -15.20 4.94
C LEU A 207 -9.32 -16.24 4.23
N ASP A 208 -10.65 -16.17 4.42
CA ASP A 208 -11.57 -16.96 3.58
C ASP A 208 -11.65 -16.35 2.17
N LEU A 209 -10.86 -16.89 1.26
CA LEU A 209 -10.78 -16.45 -0.14
C LEU A 209 -12.01 -16.86 -0.97
N LYS A 210 -12.94 -17.67 -0.44
CA LYS A 210 -14.22 -17.95 -1.10
C LYS A 210 -15.21 -16.80 -0.93
N SER A 211 -15.06 -16.01 0.13
CA SER A 211 -15.91 -14.86 0.44
C SER A 211 -15.18 -13.52 0.34
N SER A 212 -13.87 -13.53 0.07
CA SER A 212 -13.01 -12.34 0.08
C SER A 212 -12.13 -12.29 -1.15
N THR A 213 -11.98 -11.11 -1.73
CA THR A 213 -11.04 -10.87 -2.84
C THR A 213 -9.90 -10.01 -2.36
N VAL A 214 -8.66 -10.44 -2.64
CA VAL A 214 -7.45 -9.68 -2.35
C VAL A 214 -6.87 -9.16 -3.66
N ILE A 215 -6.61 -7.86 -3.73
CA ILE A 215 -5.93 -7.23 -4.85
C ILE A 215 -4.57 -6.74 -4.33
N LEU A 216 -3.49 -7.31 -4.87
CA LEU A 216 -2.14 -6.83 -4.67
C LEU A 216 -1.70 -6.12 -5.95
N THR A 217 -1.30 -4.85 -5.83
CA THR A 217 -0.89 -4.03 -6.96
C THR A 217 0.15 -3.00 -6.53
N SER A 218 0.80 -2.37 -7.50
CA SER A 218 1.79 -1.31 -7.32
C SER A 218 1.45 -0.14 -8.25
N ASP A 219 1.77 1.08 -7.82
CA ASP A 219 1.64 2.29 -8.63
C ASP A 219 2.73 2.42 -9.70
N HIS A 220 3.87 1.76 -9.52
CA HIS A 220 4.96 1.64 -10.49
C HIS A 220 5.99 0.56 -10.11
N GLY A 221 6.97 0.32 -10.98
CA GLY A 221 8.19 -0.42 -10.66
C GLY A 221 9.26 0.46 -10.00
N ASN A 222 10.15 -0.15 -9.21
CA ASN A 222 11.37 0.47 -8.68
C ASN A 222 12.36 -0.60 -8.16
N ILE A 223 11.99 -1.31 -7.09
CA ILE A 223 12.89 -2.19 -6.33
C ILE A 223 13.36 -3.44 -7.12
N GLU A 224 12.67 -3.80 -8.19
CA GLU A 224 13.02 -4.94 -9.04
C GLU A 224 14.31 -4.73 -9.85
N ASP A 225 14.70 -3.47 -10.12
CA ASP A 225 15.95 -3.14 -10.81
C ASP A 225 16.75 -2.06 -10.07
N LEU A 226 17.49 -2.50 -9.06
CA LEU A 226 18.40 -1.64 -8.29
C LEU A 226 19.67 -1.20 -9.05
N SER A 227 19.84 -1.60 -10.32
CA SER A 227 20.89 -1.00 -11.18
C SER A 227 20.51 0.42 -11.60
N LEU A 228 19.21 0.73 -11.61
CA LEU A 228 18.66 2.05 -11.87
C LEU A 228 18.16 2.68 -10.56
N ARG A 229 18.33 4.00 -10.43
CA ARG A 229 17.81 4.75 -9.27
C ARG A 229 16.34 5.18 -9.43
N ASN A 230 15.89 5.22 -10.67
CA ASN A 230 14.61 5.78 -11.06
C ASN A 230 13.60 4.67 -11.33
N HIS A 231 12.32 4.99 -11.22
CA HIS A 231 11.22 4.06 -11.49
C HIS A 231 11.28 3.48 -12.90
N THR A 232 10.76 2.27 -12.97
CA THR A 232 10.65 1.37 -14.11
C THR A 232 9.20 1.19 -14.52
#